data_AF-A0A6V7JG74-F1
#
_entry.id   AF-A0A6V7JG74-F1
#
_cell.length_a   1.000
_cell.length_b   1.000
_cell.length_c   1.000
_cell.angle_alpha   90.00
_cell.angle_beta   90.00
_cell.angle_gamma   90.00
#
_symmetry.space_group_name_H-M   'P 1'
#
loop_
_entity.id
_entity.type
_entity.pdbx_description
1 polymer ?
#
loop_
_entity_poly.entity_id
_entity_poly.type
_entity_poly.pdbx_seq_one_letter_code
_entity_poly.pdbx_strand_id
1 'polypeptide(L)' 'IIPRHLQLAIRNDEELNKLLSGVTIAQGGVLPNIQAVLLPKKTGTTGSGPGKGTKESQEY' A
#
# COMPACT_ATOMS: atom_id res chain seq x y z
N ILE A 1 -7.88 -13.05 15.25
CA ILE A 1 -8.24 -12.77 13.84
C ILE A 1 -9.28 -11.66 13.83
N ILE A 2 -9.09 -10.59 13.04
CA ILE A 2 -10.04 -9.47 12.92
C ILE A 2 -10.60 -9.42 11.48
N PRO A 3 -11.74 -8.74 11.22
CA PRO A 3 -12.35 -8.69 9.88
C PRO A 3 -11.39 -8.19 8.79
N ARG A 4 -10.45 -7.30 9.15
CA ARG A 4 -9.38 -6.86 8.26
C ARG A 4 -8.49 -8.00 7.76
N HIS A 5 -8.17 -8.99 8.58
CA HIS A 5 -7.34 -10.13 8.17
C HIS A 5 -8.04 -10.98 7.12
N LEU A 6 -9.35 -11.18 7.27
CA LEU A 6 -10.16 -11.92 6.28
C LEU A 6 -10.21 -11.15 4.96
N GLN A 7 -10.46 -9.84 5.00
CA GLN A 7 -10.47 -8.99 3.80
C GLN A 7 -9.12 -9.02 3.08
N LEU A 8 -8.00 -8.94 3.81
CA LEU A 8 -6.67 -9.01 3.20
C LEU A 8 -6.40 -10.39 2.59
N ALA A 9 -6.75 -11.47 3.29
CA ALA A 9 -6.55 -12.82 2.76
C ALA A 9 -7.37 -13.05 1.48
N ILE A 10 -8.64 -12.66 1.47
CA ILE A 10 -9.55 -12.85 0.33
C ILE A 10 -9.16 -11.96 -0.86
N ARG A 11 -8.79 -10.70 -0.63
CA ARG A 11 -8.50 -9.76 -1.73
C ARG A 11 -7.10 -9.89 -2.33
N ASN A 12 -6.16 -10.53 -1.61
CA ASN A 12 -4.83 -10.87 -2.17
C ASN A 12 -4.81 -12.22 -2.89
N ASP A 13 -5.85 -13.04 -2.75
CA ASP A 13 -5.97 -14.32 -3.45
C ASP A 13 -6.90 -14.18 -4.66
N GLU A 14 -6.44 -14.59 -5.84
CA GLU A 14 -7.18 -14.38 -7.09
C GLU A 14 -8.47 -15.20 -7.16
N GLU A 15 -8.44 -16.45 -6.69
CA GLU A 15 -9.58 -17.36 -6.75
C GLU A 15 -10.67 -16.92 -5.76
N LEU A 16 -10.28 -16.61 -4.52
CA LEU A 16 -11.19 -16.12 -3.49
C LEU A 16 -11.76 -14.75 -3.83
N ASN A 17 -10.96 -13.83 -4.38
CA ASN A 17 -11.44 -12.52 -4.80
C ASN A 17 -12.47 -12.62 -5.92
N LYS A 18 -12.28 -13.54 -6.88
CA LYS A 18 -13.25 -13.78 -7.95
C LYS A 18 -14.52 -14.42 -7.41
N LEU A 19 -14.39 -15.45 -6.57
CA LEU A 19 -15.49 -16.16 -5.94
C LEU A 19 -16.37 -15.23 -5.07
N LEU A 20 -15.75 -14.30 -4.35
CA LEU A 20 -16.41 -13.40 -3.41
C LEU A 20 -16.51 -11.95 -3.92
N SER A 21 -16.46 -11.75 -5.23
CA SER A 21 -16.40 -10.42 -5.86
C SER A 21 -17.54 -9.48 -5.46
N GLY A 22 -18.77 -10.00 -5.31
CA GLY A 22 -19.96 -9.23 -4.91
C GLY A 22 -20.27 -9.22 -3.40
N VAL A 23 -19.44 -9.86 -2.57
CA VAL A 23 -19.66 -9.96 -1.12
C VAL A 23 -19.00 -8.77 -0.40
N THR A 24 -19.75 -8.13 0.50
CA THR A 24 -19.25 -7.07 1.36
C THR A 24 -18.86 -7.63 2.73
N ILE A 25 -17.59 -7.42 3.14
CA ILE A 25 -17.10 -7.80 4.46
C ILE A 25 -17.18 -6.59 5.39
N ALA A 26 -18.09 -6.64 6.37
CA ALA A 26 -18.22 -5.58 7.38
C ALA A 26 -16.90 -5.41 8.16
N GLN A 27 -16.51 -4.16 8.43
CA GLN A 27 -15.26 -3.81 9.14
C GLN A 27 -13.96 -4.31 8.46
N GLY A 28 -14.00 -4.76 7.19
CA GLY A 28 -12.84 -5.27 6.46
C GLY A 28 -11.95 -4.20 5.83
N GLY A 29 -12.50 -3.01 5.54
CA GLY A 29 -11.80 -1.96 4.78
C GLY A 29 -11.42 -2.38 3.35
N VAL A 30 -10.42 -1.72 2.76
CA VAL A 30 -9.97 -1.95 1.37
C VAL A 30 -8.46 -2.16 1.29
N LEU A 31 -7.94 -2.76 0.21
CA LEU A 31 -6.50 -2.85 0.02
C LEU A 31 -5.90 -1.44 -0.14
N PRO A 32 -4.78 -1.11 0.54
CA PRO A 32 -4.11 0.16 0.33
C PRO A 32 -3.57 0.21 -1.09
N ASN A 33 -4.09 1.12 -1.90
CA ASN A 33 -3.62 1.35 -3.26
C ASN A 33 -3.78 2.83 -3.60
N ILE A 34 -2.69 3.50 -3.98
CA ILE A 34 -2.68 4.91 -4.38
C ILE A 34 -2.31 4.94 -5.86
N GLN A 35 -3.20 5.50 -6.68
CA GLN A 35 -2.94 5.67 -8.11
C GLN A 35 -1.72 6.56 -8.33
N ALA A 36 -0.82 6.17 -9.24
CA ALA A 36 0.46 6.86 -9.45
C ALA A 36 0.31 8.35 -9.83
N VAL A 37 -0.79 8.70 -10.51
CA VAL A 37 -1.13 10.10 -10.87
C VAL A 37 -1.40 10.99 -9.64
N LEU A 38 -1.82 10.38 -8.53
CA LEU A 38 -2.09 11.07 -7.27
C LEU A 38 -0.83 11.22 -6.42
N LEU A 39 0.26 10.51 -6.76
CA LEU A 39 1.52 10.70 -6.08
C LEU A 39 2.07 12.09 -6.42
N PRO A 40 2.63 12.82 -5.44
CA PRO A 40 3.30 14.08 -5.72
C PRO A 40 4.33 13.91 -6.83
N LYS A 41 4.27 14.76 -7.87
CA LYS A 41 5.35 14.84 -8.85
C LYS A 41 6.63 15.15 -8.10
N LYS A 42 7.64 14.29 -8.26
CA LYS A 42 8.95 14.40 -7.61
C LYS A 42 9.54 15.78 -7.87
N THR A 43 9.27 16.72 -6.97
CA THR A 43 9.99 17.99 -6.84
C THR A 43 11.00 17.73 -5.75
N GLY A 44 12.28 17.64 -6.12
CA GLY A 44 13.34 17.48 -5.15
C GLY A 44 13.39 18.72 -4.26
N THR A 45 12.85 18.65 -3.04
CA THR A 45 13.38 19.21 -1.79
C THR A 45 12.36 19.07 -0.64
N THR A 46 12.81 18.43 0.45
CA THR A 46 12.37 18.58 1.86
C THR A 46 10.90 18.32 2.25
N GLY A 47 10.67 17.23 2.99
CA GLY A 47 9.40 16.93 3.68
C GLY A 47 9.39 15.63 4.50
N SER A 48 10.34 15.46 5.42
CA SER A 48 10.33 14.69 6.68
C SER A 48 9.50 13.39 6.82
N GLY A 49 10.18 12.24 6.67
CA GLY A 49 9.88 11.00 7.41
C GLY A 49 11.17 10.50 8.09
N PRO A 50 11.15 9.97 9.33
CA PRO A 50 12.38 9.68 10.06
C PRO A 50 12.95 8.32 9.61
N GLY A 51 14.14 8.33 9.01
CA GLY A 51 14.88 7.12 8.65
C GLY A 51 16.30 7.41 8.17
N LYS A 52 17.26 7.37 9.10
CA LYS A 52 18.74 7.38 8.95
C LYS A 52 19.22 6.71 7.65
N GLY A 53 20.09 7.34 6.85
CA GLY A 53 21.57 7.36 6.99
C GLY A 53 22.17 6.25 6.11
N THR A 54 22.89 6.55 5.01
CA THR A 54 24.34 6.83 5.01
C THR A 54 24.75 7.63 3.76
N LYS A 55 25.65 8.60 3.97
CA LYS A 55 26.38 9.34 2.93
C LYS A 55 27.71 8.60 2.68
N GLU A 56 28.10 8.43 1.43
CA GLU A 56 29.46 8.15 0.91
C GLU A 56 29.27 7.70 -0.56
N SER A 57 29.96 8.15 -1.60
CA SER A 57 30.88 9.24 -1.87
C SER A 57 30.77 9.48 -3.38
N GLN A 58 30.73 10.74 -3.82
CA GLN A 58 31.05 11.06 -5.21
C GLN A 58 32.57 11.18 -5.27
N GLU A 59 33.22 10.37 -6.10
CA GLU A 59 34.59 10.61 -6.55
C GLU A 59 34.74 10.21 -8.02
N TYR A 60 35.13 11.22 -8.81
CA TYR A 60 35.61 11.28 -10.20
C TYR A 60 34.84 10.62 -11.35
#